data_AF-A0A259PP15-F1
#
_entry.id   AF-A0A259PP15-F1
#
_cell.length_a   1.000
_cell.length_b   1.000
_cell.length_c   1.000
_cell.angle_alpha   90.00
_cell.angle_beta   90.00
_cell.angle_gamma   90.00
#
_symmetry.space_group_name_H-M   'P 1'
#
loop_
_entity.id
_entity.type
_entity.pdbx_description
1 polymer ?
#
loop_
_entity_poly.entity_id
_entity_poly.type
_entity_poly.pdbx_seq_one_letter_code
_entity_poly.pdbx_strand_id
1 'polypeptide(L)'
;MLVRELAAQGLITGASARNWASYGQDVDLRKHDPITQALFTDPQTSGGLLVSCAPGSVEAVLEIFRDEGFAHARVIGQMQEGPARVTLD
;
A
#
# COMPACT_ATOMS: atom_id res chain seq x y z
N MET A 1 16.69 -11.75 -1.63
CA MET A 1 15.63 -12.29 -0.76
C MET A 1 14.47 -11.33 -0.82
N LEU A 2 13.30 -11.81 -1.23
CA LEU A 2 12.11 -10.98 -1.40
C LEU A 2 11.52 -10.63 -0.01
N VAL A 3 10.91 -9.46 0.13
CA VAL A 3 10.30 -8.98 1.39
C VAL A 3 9.32 -10.00 1.99
N ARG A 4 8.59 -10.74 1.14
CA ARG A 4 7.68 -11.79 1.57
C ARG A 4 8.38 -12.97 2.24
N GLU A 5 9.58 -13.34 1.79
CA GLU A 5 10.37 -14.44 2.36
C GLU A 5 10.89 -14.07 3.76
N LEU A 6 11.28 -12.81 3.95
CA LEU A 6 11.66 -12.27 5.26
C LEU A 6 10.49 -12.31 6.25
N ALA A 7 9.32 -11.82 5.82
CA ALA A 7 8.13 -11.86 6.66
C ALA A 7 7.70 -13.30 6.99
N ALA A 8 7.80 -14.23 6.04
CA ALA A 8 7.51 -15.65 6.26
C ALA A 8 8.45 -16.31 7.29
N GLN A 9 9.68 -15.78 7.46
CA GLN A 9 10.62 -16.18 8.50
C GLN A 9 10.35 -15.50 9.87
N GLY A 10 9.27 -14.71 9.97
CA GLY A 10 8.90 -14.00 11.20
C GLY A 10 9.60 -12.66 11.39
N LEU A 11 10.34 -12.15 10.39
CA LEU A 11 10.89 -10.80 10.41
C LEU A 11 9.79 -9.78 10.10
N ILE A 12 8.90 -9.58 11.07
CA ILE A 12 7.77 -8.66 11.02
C ILE A 12 7.92 -7.65 12.15
N THR A 13 7.66 -6.38 11.89
CA THR A 13 7.72 -5.36 12.93
C THR A 13 6.54 -5.52 13.90
N GLY A 14 6.77 -5.30 15.20
CA GLY A 14 5.67 -5.29 16.17
C GLY A 14 4.64 -4.17 15.92
N ALA A 15 4.96 -3.20 15.06
CA ALA A 15 4.08 -2.12 14.65
C ALA A 15 3.02 -2.56 13.64
N SER A 16 3.28 -3.57 12.78
CA SER A 16 2.29 -4.10 11.84
C SER A 16 1.00 -4.53 12.54
N ALA A 17 1.12 -5.19 13.70
CA ALA A 17 -0.03 -5.61 14.50
C ALA A 17 -0.79 -4.41 15.11
N ARG A 18 -0.08 -3.37 15.57
CA ARG A 18 -0.71 -2.16 16.12
C ARG A 18 -1.45 -1.36 15.04
N ASN A 19 -0.84 -1.24 13.87
CA ASN A 19 -1.43 -0.62 12.70
C ASN A 19 -2.70 -1.36 12.28
N TRP A 20 -2.65 -2.69 12.19
CA TRP A 20 -3.84 -3.50 11.92
C TRP A 20 -4.94 -3.32 12.97
N ALA A 21 -4.60 -3.29 14.26
CA ALA A 21 -5.58 -3.05 15.31
C ALA A 21 -6.23 -1.65 15.24
N SER A 22 -5.57 -0.67 14.59
CA SER A 22 -6.08 0.70 14.47
C SER A 22 -7.07 0.88 13.32
N TYR A 23 -6.83 0.26 12.17
CA TYR A 23 -7.60 0.52 10.94
C TYR A 23 -8.04 -0.75 10.21
N GLY A 24 -7.78 -1.94 10.74
CA GLY A 24 -8.10 -3.22 10.10
C GLY A 24 -9.60 -3.43 9.86
N GLN A 25 -10.47 -2.78 10.64
CA GLN A 25 -11.92 -2.79 10.40
C GLN A 25 -12.34 -2.10 9.09
N ASP A 26 -11.50 -1.21 8.58
CA ASP A 26 -11.72 -0.44 7.36
C ASP A 26 -10.98 -1.02 6.15
N VAL A 27 -10.37 -2.21 6.30
CA VAL A 27 -9.63 -2.90 5.24
C VAL A 27 -10.24 -4.28 4.98
N ASP A 28 -10.62 -4.53 3.73
CA ASP A 28 -11.03 -5.85 3.25
C ASP A 28 -9.89 -6.49 2.46
N LEU A 29 -9.29 -7.54 3.04
CA LEU A 29 -8.19 -8.28 2.42
C LEU A 29 -8.67 -9.43 1.53
N ARG A 30 -9.99 -9.62 1.33
CA ARG A 30 -10.72 -10.54 0.42
C ARG A 30 -10.27 -12.01 0.25
N LYS A 31 -9.15 -12.45 0.83
CA LYS A 31 -8.57 -13.83 0.95
C LYS A 31 -7.06 -13.85 1.29
N HIS A 32 -6.41 -12.71 1.54
CA HIS A 32 -4.96 -12.71 1.73
C HIS A 32 -4.49 -13.32 3.06
N ASP A 33 -3.30 -13.89 3.04
CA ASP A 33 -2.70 -14.59 4.19
C ASP A 33 -2.18 -13.59 5.26
N PRO A 34 -1.85 -14.08 6.48
CA PRO A 34 -1.32 -13.23 7.54
C PRO A 34 -0.02 -12.51 7.19
N ILE A 35 0.78 -13.04 6.24
CA ILE A 35 2.00 -12.39 5.78
C ILE A 35 1.65 -11.17 4.95
N THR A 36 0.70 -11.27 4.02
CA THR A 36 0.19 -10.12 3.27
C THR A 36 -0.38 -9.07 4.21
N GLN A 37 -1.19 -9.45 5.20
CA GLN A 37 -1.68 -8.50 6.21
C GLN A 37 -0.52 -7.77 6.90
N ALA A 38 0.49 -8.51 7.37
CA ALA A 38 1.64 -7.93 8.05
C ALA A 38 2.46 -6.98 7.17
N LEU A 39 2.60 -7.29 5.88
CA LEU A 39 3.30 -6.44 4.91
C LEU A 39 2.52 -5.17 4.57
N PHE A 40 1.21 -5.26 4.41
CA PHE A 40 0.36 -4.10 4.12
C PHE A 40 0.27 -3.11 5.28
N THR A 41 0.45 -3.59 6.50
CA THR A 41 0.45 -2.74 7.70
C THR A 41 1.84 -2.42 8.24
N ASP A 42 2.91 -2.82 7.55
CA ASP A 42 4.29 -2.56 7.97
C ASP A 42 4.60 -1.05 7.90
N PRO A 43 5.06 -0.42 8.99
CA PRO A 43 5.39 1.00 8.98
C PRO A 43 6.57 1.29 8.06
N GLN A 44 6.42 2.30 7.20
CA GLN A 44 7.50 2.77 6.34
C GLN A 44 8.15 4.02 6.96
N THR A 45 9.37 3.89 7.48
CA THR A 45 10.18 5.05 7.87
C THR A 45 10.66 5.77 6.62
N SER A 46 10.35 7.07 6.50
CA SER A 46 10.63 7.85 5.29
C SER A 46 10.05 7.20 4.02
N GLY A 47 8.78 6.77 4.12
CA GLY A 47 8.03 6.18 3.01
C GLY A 47 7.89 7.12 1.80
N GLY A 48 7.36 6.55 0.71
CA GLY A 48 7.11 7.30 -0.52
C GLY A 48 5.87 8.21 -0.45
N LEU A 49 5.56 8.81 -1.60
CA LEU A 49 4.38 9.65 -1.78
C LEU A 49 3.18 8.80 -2.21
N LEU A 50 1.99 9.13 -1.70
CA LEU A 50 0.71 8.59 -2.16
C LEU A 50 -0.13 9.76 -2.68
N VAL A 51 -0.54 9.68 -3.94
CA VAL A 51 -1.27 10.76 -4.63
C VAL A 51 -2.50 10.21 -5.33
N SER A 52 -3.61 10.94 -5.23
CA SER A 52 -4.83 10.71 -6.02
C SER A 52 -4.97 11.79 -7.09
N CYS A 53 -5.30 11.41 -8.32
CA CYS A 53 -5.59 12.34 -9.41
C CYS A 53 -6.80 11.87 -10.22
N ALA A 54 -7.36 12.76 -11.04
CA ALA A 54 -8.43 12.41 -11.96
C ALA A 54 -7.92 11.39 -13.02
N PRO A 55 -8.78 10.50 -13.55
CA PRO A 55 -8.36 9.48 -14.52
C PRO A 55 -7.64 10.03 -15.75
N GLY A 56 -8.07 11.20 -16.25
CA GLY A 56 -7.43 11.86 -17.39
C GLY A 56 -6.06 12.48 -17.11
N SER A 57 -5.62 12.52 -15.85
CA SER A 57 -4.34 13.14 -15.43
C SER A 57 -3.27 12.12 -15.07
N VAL A 58 -3.56 10.81 -15.13
CA VAL A 58 -2.65 9.75 -14.68
C VAL A 58 -1.29 9.83 -15.37
N GLU A 59 -1.25 9.94 -16.70
CA GLU A 59 0.03 9.94 -17.42
C GLU A 59 0.87 11.18 -17.10
N ALA A 60 0.25 12.36 -17.08
CA ALA A 60 0.94 13.60 -16.74
C ALA A 60 1.51 13.57 -15.31
N VAL A 61 0.78 12.98 -14.35
CA VAL A 61 1.26 12.82 -12.97
C VAL A 61 2.43 11.83 -12.92
N LEU A 62 2.36 10.72 -13.65
CA LEU A 62 3.46 9.76 -13.73
C LEU A 62 4.70 10.35 -14.42
N GLU A 63 4.52 11.18 -15.45
CA GLU A 63 5.61 11.94 -16.09
C GLU A 63 6.31 12.85 -15.09
N ILE A 64 5.57 13.66 -14.34
CA ILE A 64 6.15 14.52 -13.29
C ILE A 64 6.96 13.70 -12.29
N PHE A 65 6.42 12.56 -11.82
CA PHE A 65 7.17 11.70 -10.91
C PHE A 65 8.46 11.18 -11.53
N ARG A 66 8.42 10.72 -12.80
CA ARG A 66 9.62 10.22 -13.49
C ARG A 66 10.67 11.32 -13.66
N ASP A 67 10.25 12.52 -14.07
CA ASP A 67 11.14 13.67 -14.28
C ASP A 67 11.80 14.14 -12.97
N GLU A 68 11.07 14.05 -11.85
CA GLU A 68 11.57 14.35 -10.49
C GLU A 68 12.34 13.17 -9.86
N GLY A 69 12.65 12.12 -10.62
CA GLY A 69 13.49 11.00 -10.16
C GLY A 69 12.76 9.86 -9.45
N PHE A 70 11.43 9.87 -9.40
CA PHE A 70 10.60 8.79 -8.86
C PHE A 70 10.25 7.74 -9.94
N ALA A 71 11.28 7.10 -10.50
CA ALA A 71 11.15 6.14 -11.62
C ALA A 71 10.23 4.92 -11.36
N HIS A 72 9.92 4.63 -10.09
CA HIS A 72 9.05 3.52 -9.68
C HIS A 72 7.61 3.94 -9.33
N ALA A 73 7.26 5.22 -9.55
CA ALA A 73 5.89 5.70 -9.42
C ALA A 73 4.98 4.91 -10.37
N ARG A 74 3.84 4.46 -9.84
CA ARG A 74 2.91 3.57 -10.54
C ARG A 74 1.51 3.71 -9.95
N VAL A 75 0.50 3.44 -10.78
CA VAL A 75 -0.87 3.30 -10.30
C VAL A 75 -0.94 2.03 -9.46
N ILE A 76 -1.39 2.15 -8.21
CA ILE A 76 -1.52 1.03 -7.26
C ILE A 76 -2.98 0.73 -6.90
N GLY A 77 -3.93 1.45 -7.49
CA GLY A 77 -5.35 1.29 -7.20
C GLY A 77 -6.17 2.44 -7.77
N GLN A 78 -7.45 2.48 -7.38
CA GLN A 78 -8.41 3.49 -7.80
C GLN A 78 -9.35 3.85 -6.66
N MET A 79 -9.84 5.09 -6.66
CA MET A 79 -10.90 5.54 -5.75
C MET A 79 -12.25 5.27 -6.41
N GLN A 80 -13.19 4.73 -5.65
CA GLN A 80 -14.55 4.46 -6.09
C GLN A 80 -15.54 5.10 -5.12
N GLU A 81 -16.70 5.50 -5.62
CA GLU A 81 -17.80 5.95 -4.75
C GLU A 81 -18.27 4.78 -3.87
N GLY A 82 -18.48 5.04 -2.59
CA GLY A 82 -18.93 4.04 -1.64
C GLY A 82 -18.45 4.30 -0.21
N PRO A 83 -18.61 3.31 0.68
CA PRO A 83 -18.08 3.37 2.04
C PRO A 83 -16.56 3.60 2.04
N ALA A 84 -16.07 4.34 3.04
CA ALA A 84 -14.63 4.52 3.24
C ALA A 84 -13.98 3.19 3.63
N ARG A 85 -13.43 2.48 2.63
CA ARG A 85 -12.83 1.16 2.79
C ARG A 85 -11.69 0.96 1.80
N VAL A 86 -10.58 0.40 2.28
CA VAL A 86 -9.52 -0.11 1.40
C VAL A 86 -9.85 -1.56 1.08
N THR A 87 -9.83 -1.91 -0.20
CA THR A 87 -9.99 -3.29 -0.62
C THR A 87 -8.80 -3.73 -1.44
N LEU A 88 -8.27 -4.91 -1.12
CA LEU A 88 -7.27 -5.57 -1.93
C LEU A 88 -7.98 -6.63 -2.78
N ASP A 89 -7.69 -6.62 -4.08
CA ASP A 89 -8.19 -7.60 -5.06
C ASP A 89 -7.12 -8.65 -5.40
#